data_AF-A0A177WRF8-F1
#
_entry.id   AF-A0A177WRF8-F1
#
_cell.length_a   1.000
_cell.length_b   1.000
_cell.length_c   1.000
_cell.angle_alpha   90.00
_cell.angle_beta   90.00
_cell.angle_gamma   90.00
#
_symmetry.space_group_name_H-M   'P 1'
#
loop_
_entity.id
_entity.type
_entity.pdbx_description
1 polymer ?
#
loop_
_entity_poly.entity_id
_entity_poly.type
_entity_poly.pdbx_seq_one_letter_code
_entity_poly.pdbx_strand_id
1 'polypeptide(L)'
;MKLSIAVLSSILAICSVTIANPVDPSSTMSAEASTPTASSSGASADGSDSPKSLSLYKFKKYCGQLDATEVSLIEEIAKARLKSTKVFRLLEDGRFEAAIQKGLFVKEKEKIDSMSQVPSRKLSSVKANHEEVRQYCDRARRNASYYASKLSHKRKEIRKLTRKLTSHSSFGISPDGGETPKSVYVYESCLKYFYNRLSQCLPQSEHGATFQDSGVQQQPSQS
;
A
#
# COMPACT_ATOMS: atom_id res chain seq x y z
N MET A 1 -13.36 31.64 26.74
CA MET A 1 -12.16 31.01 26.16
C MET A 1 -11.81 29.73 26.92
N LYS A 2 -12.36 28.55 26.58
CA LYS A 2 -11.96 27.24 27.15
C LYS A 2 -12.28 26.03 26.24
N LEU A 3 -12.24 26.17 24.90
CA LEU A 3 -12.55 25.06 23.98
C LEU A 3 -11.38 24.67 23.05
N SER A 4 -10.34 25.51 22.97
CA SER A 4 -9.21 25.29 22.06
C SER A 4 -8.14 24.33 22.59
N ILE A 5 -8.13 24.02 23.89
CA ILE A 5 -7.09 23.18 24.53
C ILE A 5 -7.40 21.68 24.40
N ALA A 6 -8.67 21.29 24.31
CA ALA A 6 -9.06 19.88 24.23
C ALA A 6 -8.70 19.22 22.89
N VAL A 7 -8.74 19.98 21.78
CA VAL A 7 -8.45 19.44 20.44
C VAL A 7 -6.95 19.21 20.22
N LEU A 8 -6.10 20.07 20.78
CA LEU A 8 -4.64 19.89 20.69
C LEU A 8 -4.13 18.70 21.53
N SER A 9 -4.81 18.37 22.63
CA SER A 9 -4.45 17.21 23.46
C SER A 9 -4.75 15.86 22.78
N SER A 10 -5.62 15.84 21.77
CA SER A 10 -5.97 14.60 21.05
C SER A 10 -4.94 14.22 19.98
N ILE A 11 -4.13 15.17 19.50
CA ILE A 11 -3.12 14.94 18.45
C ILE A 11 -1.79 14.47 19.05
N LEU A 12 -1.46 14.87 20.29
CA LEU A 12 -0.23 14.44 20.96
C LEU A 12 -0.31 13.02 21.55
N ALA A 13 -1.52 12.48 21.78
CA ALA A 13 -1.69 11.12 22.30
C ALA A 13 -1.34 10.01 21.28
N ILE A 14 -1.20 10.33 19.99
CA ILE A 14 -0.90 9.35 18.93
C ILE A 14 0.61 9.27 18.65
N CYS A 15 1.43 10.17 19.21
CA CYS A 15 2.88 10.22 18.97
C CYS A 15 3.75 9.67 20.12
N SER A 16 3.17 9.17 21.22
CA SER A 16 3.93 8.65 22.37
C SER A 16 4.14 7.14 22.39
N VAL A 17 4.11 6.47 21.23
CA VAL A 17 4.72 5.13 21.13
C VAL A 17 6.20 5.32 20.88
N THR A 18 6.94 5.55 21.96
CA THR A 18 8.39 5.38 21.99
C THR A 18 8.69 3.92 21.66
N ILE A 19 9.01 3.65 20.40
CA ILE A 19 9.69 2.41 20.03
C ILE A 19 11.07 2.52 20.67
N ALA A 20 11.26 1.84 21.79
CA ALA A 20 12.58 1.58 22.33
C ALA A 20 13.39 0.91 21.22
N ASN A 21 14.50 1.54 20.82
CA ASN A 21 15.53 0.88 20.03
C ASN A 21 15.87 -0.45 20.72
N PRO A 22 15.79 -1.61 20.05
CA PRO A 22 16.47 -2.77 20.57
C PRO A 22 17.97 -2.44 20.56
N VAL A 23 18.50 -2.27 21.76
CA VAL A 23 19.94 -2.28 22.05
C VAL A 23 20.46 -3.60 21.51
N ASP A 24 21.36 -3.54 20.56
CA ASP A 24 22.11 -4.67 20.05
C ASP A 24 23.26 -4.94 21.03
N PRO A 25 23.24 -6.03 21.84
CA PRO A 25 24.33 -6.34 22.72
C PRO A 25 25.24 -7.35 22.01
N SER A 26 26.08 -6.88 21.10
CA SER A 26 27.19 -7.70 20.61
C SER A 26 28.39 -6.86 20.17
N SER A 27 28.89 -6.07 21.11
CA SER A 27 30.32 -5.73 21.14
C SER A 27 30.96 -6.51 22.27
N THR A 28 31.53 -7.67 21.96
CA THR A 28 32.60 -8.25 22.76
C THR A 28 33.79 -8.45 21.84
N MET A 29 34.83 -7.68 22.15
CA MET A 29 36.22 -7.82 21.72
C MET A 29 36.62 -9.25 21.36
N SER A 30 37.18 -9.42 20.16
CA SER A 30 38.34 -10.29 20.01
C SER A 30 39.43 -9.47 19.33
N ALA A 31 40.43 -9.11 20.13
CA ALA A 31 41.72 -8.70 19.64
C ALA A 31 42.43 -9.92 19.03
N GLU A 32 43.24 -9.67 18.00
CA GLU A 32 44.51 -10.32 17.61
C GLU A 32 44.69 -10.13 16.09
N ALA A 33 45.51 -9.17 15.69
CA ALA A 33 46.96 -9.28 15.47
C ALA A 33 47.27 -9.73 14.03
N SER A 34 47.77 -8.77 13.25
CA SER A 34 48.25 -8.95 11.89
C SER A 34 49.48 -9.84 11.86
N THR A 35 49.42 -10.91 11.07
CA THR A 35 50.60 -11.61 10.54
C THR A 35 50.42 -11.79 9.04
N PRO A 36 51.30 -11.20 8.20
CA PRO A 36 51.27 -11.44 6.77
C PRO A 36 52.00 -12.75 6.49
N THR A 37 51.32 -13.70 5.86
CA THR A 37 51.98 -14.85 5.23
C THR A 37 51.70 -14.80 3.74
N ALA A 38 52.76 -14.56 2.98
CA ALA A 38 52.78 -14.62 1.53
C ALA A 38 52.95 -16.07 1.04
N SER A 39 52.52 -16.28 -0.21
CA SER A 39 52.75 -17.42 -1.12
C SER A 39 51.66 -18.50 -1.14
N SER A 40 51.33 -19.13 -2.26
CA SER A 40 51.50 -18.88 -3.70
C SER A 40 50.68 -19.96 -4.43
N SER A 41 50.15 -19.60 -5.59
CA SER A 41 49.69 -20.46 -6.70
C SER A 41 48.37 -21.23 -6.59
N GLY A 42 47.43 -20.79 -7.43
CA GLY A 42 47.01 -21.60 -8.56
C GLY A 42 45.63 -22.25 -8.47
N ALA A 43 44.60 -21.57 -8.97
CA ALA A 43 43.76 -22.08 -10.06
C ALA A 43 42.51 -21.19 -10.27
N SER A 44 42.38 -20.73 -11.51
CA SER A 44 41.14 -20.57 -12.26
C SER A 44 40.02 -19.71 -11.65
N ALA A 45 40.03 -18.45 -12.08
CA ALA A 45 38.83 -17.67 -12.25
C ALA A 45 37.87 -18.40 -13.21
N ASP A 46 36.78 -18.94 -12.69
CA ASP A 46 35.48 -18.86 -13.36
C ASP A 46 34.39 -19.23 -12.34
N GLY A 47 33.67 -18.22 -11.90
CA GLY A 47 32.63 -18.34 -10.89
C GLY A 47 31.76 -17.12 -10.97
N SER A 48 31.16 -16.91 -12.15
CA SER A 48 30.06 -15.98 -12.36
C SER A 48 29.02 -16.18 -11.25
N ASP A 49 29.08 -15.35 -10.21
CA ASP A 49 28.02 -15.17 -9.23
C ASP A 49 26.82 -14.57 -9.94
N SER A 50 26.12 -15.45 -10.65
CA SER A 50 24.98 -15.07 -11.47
C SER A 50 23.81 -14.75 -10.54
N PRO A 51 23.13 -13.60 -10.69
CA PRO A 51 21.92 -13.27 -9.93
C PRO A 51 20.79 -14.32 -10.06
N LYS A 52 20.86 -15.22 -11.05
CA LYS A 52 19.96 -16.37 -11.23
C LYS A 52 20.09 -17.43 -10.12
N SER A 53 21.30 -17.71 -9.63
CA SER A 53 21.53 -18.74 -8.61
C SER A 53 20.91 -18.33 -7.26
N LEU A 54 21.05 -17.05 -6.90
CA LEU A 54 20.47 -16.49 -5.68
C LEU A 54 18.94 -16.44 -5.73
N SER A 55 18.37 -16.15 -6.91
CA SER A 55 16.93 -16.18 -7.17
C SER A 55 16.35 -17.59 -6.98
N LEU A 56 17.00 -18.60 -7.56
CA LEU A 56 16.60 -20.00 -7.47
C LEU A 56 16.78 -20.55 -6.04
N TYR A 57 17.88 -20.20 -5.37
CA TYR A 57 18.13 -20.56 -3.98
C TYR A 57 17.07 -19.98 -3.04
N LYS A 58 16.75 -18.69 -3.17
CA LYS A 58 15.68 -18.04 -2.39
C LYS A 58 14.32 -18.67 -2.67
N PHE A 59 14.00 -18.95 -3.93
CA PHE A 59 12.77 -19.64 -4.29
C PHE A 59 12.68 -21.02 -3.61
N LYS A 60 13.72 -21.85 -3.74
CA LYS A 60 13.75 -23.18 -3.11
C LYS A 60 13.67 -23.09 -1.59
N LYS A 61 14.32 -22.10 -0.97
CA LYS A 61 14.26 -21.86 0.48
C LYS A 61 12.83 -21.56 0.97
N TYR A 62 12.07 -20.74 0.24
CA TYR A 62 10.75 -20.27 0.71
C TYR A 62 9.57 -21.09 0.18
N CYS A 63 9.70 -21.72 -0.98
CA CYS A 63 8.61 -22.41 -1.68
C CYS A 63 8.92 -23.88 -1.99
N GLY A 64 10.11 -24.40 -1.66
CA GLY A 64 10.56 -25.71 -2.14
C GLY A 64 9.81 -26.93 -1.60
N GLN A 65 8.98 -26.77 -0.57
CA GLN A 65 8.13 -27.83 -0.02
C GLN A 65 6.70 -27.82 -0.62
N LEU A 66 6.43 -26.91 -1.55
CA LEU A 66 5.15 -26.74 -2.19
C LEU A 66 5.17 -27.32 -3.60
N ASP A 67 4.06 -27.90 -4.02
CA ASP A 67 3.92 -28.33 -5.41
C ASP A 67 3.66 -27.14 -6.35
N ALA A 68 3.75 -27.39 -7.65
CA ALA A 68 3.62 -26.35 -8.67
C ALA A 68 2.26 -25.63 -8.62
N THR A 69 1.18 -26.32 -8.26
CA THR A 69 -0.17 -25.75 -8.15
C THR A 69 -0.25 -24.80 -6.96
N GLU A 70 0.28 -25.21 -5.81
CA GLU A 70 0.35 -24.40 -4.60
C GLU A 70 1.18 -23.13 -4.83
N VAL A 71 2.37 -23.28 -5.40
CA VAL A 71 3.25 -22.15 -5.74
C VAL A 71 2.53 -21.17 -6.67
N SER A 72 1.87 -21.67 -7.72
CA SER A 72 1.12 -20.84 -8.67
C SER A 72 -0.02 -20.08 -7.99
N LEU A 73 -0.80 -20.75 -7.14
CA LEU A 73 -1.89 -20.12 -6.38
C LEU A 73 -1.38 -19.06 -5.41
N ILE A 74 -0.26 -19.31 -4.72
CA ILE A 74 0.37 -18.35 -3.81
C ILE A 74 0.87 -17.12 -4.58
N GLU A 75 1.48 -17.29 -5.75
CA GLU A 75 1.90 -16.18 -6.60
C GLU A 75 0.70 -15.31 -7.02
N GLU A 76 -0.41 -15.93 -7.44
CA GLU A 76 -1.63 -15.20 -7.79
C GLU A 76 -2.25 -14.47 -6.58
N ILE A 77 -2.23 -15.10 -5.39
CA ILE A 77 -2.63 -14.43 -4.14
C ILE A 77 -1.72 -13.22 -3.86
N ALA A 78 -0.40 -13.35 -4.04
CA ALA A 78 0.55 -12.25 -3.85
C ALA A 78 0.25 -11.08 -4.81
N LYS A 79 0.05 -11.37 -6.10
CA LYS A 79 -0.36 -10.37 -7.12
C LYS A 79 -1.66 -9.67 -6.75
N ALA A 80 -2.67 -10.44 -6.33
CA ALA A 80 -3.97 -9.90 -5.94
C ALA A 80 -3.88 -9.03 -4.69
N ARG A 81 -3.11 -9.44 -3.66
CA ARG A 81 -2.83 -8.64 -2.47
C ARG A 81 -2.14 -7.32 -2.82
N LEU A 82 -1.13 -7.37 -3.69
CA LEU A 82 -0.40 -6.17 -4.11
C LEU A 82 -1.32 -5.16 -4.84
N LYS A 83 -2.17 -5.64 -5.74
CA LYS A 83 -3.20 -4.81 -6.40
C LYS A 83 -4.21 -4.26 -5.37
N SER A 84 -4.61 -5.07 -4.39
CA SER A 84 -5.49 -4.65 -3.29
C SER A 84 -4.86 -3.54 -2.45
N THR A 85 -3.58 -3.64 -2.12
CA THR A 85 -2.83 -2.60 -1.38
C THR A 85 -2.82 -1.27 -2.14
N LYS A 86 -2.61 -1.29 -3.47
CA LYS A 86 -2.67 -0.08 -4.30
C LYS A 86 -4.05 0.58 -4.27
N VAL A 87 -5.11 -0.22 -4.44
CA VAL A 87 -6.49 0.28 -4.39
C VAL A 87 -6.83 0.82 -3.00
N PHE A 88 -6.32 0.19 -1.94
CA PHE A 88 -6.51 0.66 -0.57
C PHE A 88 -5.87 2.02 -0.33
N ARG A 89 -4.64 2.26 -0.81
CA ARG A 89 -4.00 3.59 -0.73
C ARG A 89 -4.83 4.67 -1.43
N LEU A 90 -5.26 4.41 -2.66
CA LEU A 90 -6.13 5.34 -3.40
C LEU A 90 -7.46 5.64 -2.68
N LEU A 91 -8.00 4.65 -1.95
CA LEU A 91 -9.18 4.85 -1.11
C LEU A 91 -8.87 5.73 0.11
N GLU A 92 -7.74 5.52 0.77
CA GLU A 92 -7.31 6.34 1.91
C GLU A 92 -7.06 7.78 1.49
N ASP A 93 -6.32 8.00 0.40
CA ASP A 93 -6.05 9.34 -0.15
C ASP A 93 -7.36 10.04 -0.48
N GLY A 94 -8.27 9.35 -1.18
CA GLY A 94 -9.59 9.91 -1.53
C GLY A 94 -10.46 10.21 -0.30
N ARG A 95 -10.34 9.44 0.79
CA ARG A 95 -11.05 9.69 2.05
C ARG A 95 -10.49 10.90 2.78
N PHE A 96 -9.16 11.05 2.78
CA PHE A 96 -8.49 12.18 3.38
C PHE A 96 -8.89 13.49 2.68
N GLU A 97 -8.84 13.52 1.34
CA GLU A 97 -9.29 14.67 0.55
C GLU A 97 -10.76 14.99 0.79
N ALA A 98 -11.63 13.98 0.83
CA ALA A 98 -13.05 14.19 1.14
C ALA A 98 -13.27 14.79 2.54
N ALA A 99 -12.44 14.44 3.52
CA ALA A 99 -12.53 14.99 4.87
C ALA A 99 -12.13 16.47 4.92
N ILE A 100 -11.05 16.87 4.23
CA ILE A 100 -10.63 18.27 4.11
C ILE A 100 -11.75 19.10 3.50
N GLN A 101 -12.30 18.62 2.39
CA GLN A 101 -13.30 19.34 1.60
C GLN A 101 -14.63 19.46 2.35
N LYS A 102 -15.00 18.43 3.10
CA LYS A 102 -16.15 18.50 4.01
C LYS A 102 -15.96 19.57 5.10
N GLY A 103 -14.74 19.73 5.62
CA GLY A 103 -14.43 20.81 6.57
C GLY A 103 -14.59 22.20 5.95
N LEU A 104 -14.10 22.38 4.72
CA LEU A 104 -14.28 23.64 3.96
C LEU A 104 -15.75 23.92 3.69
N PHE A 105 -16.52 22.91 3.28
CA PHE A 105 -17.96 23.02 3.03
C PHE A 105 -18.72 23.53 4.26
N VAL A 106 -18.43 22.99 5.45
CA VAL A 106 -19.07 23.44 6.70
C VAL A 106 -18.74 24.90 6.99
N LYS A 107 -17.46 25.28 6.91
CA LYS A 107 -17.02 26.66 7.18
C LYS A 107 -17.65 27.66 6.22
N GLU A 108 -17.80 27.29 4.95
CA GLU A 108 -18.40 28.17 3.95
C GLU A 108 -19.91 28.29 4.13
N LYS A 109 -20.57 27.21 4.51
CA LYS A 109 -21.99 27.22 4.89
C LYS A 109 -22.25 28.15 6.08
N GLU A 110 -21.44 28.07 7.14
CA GLU A 110 -21.52 28.98 8.30
C GLU A 110 -21.35 30.44 7.88
N LYS A 111 -20.42 30.71 6.94
CA LYS A 111 -20.21 32.05 6.40
C LYS A 111 -21.45 32.56 5.66
N ILE A 112 -22.10 31.72 4.84
CA ILE A 112 -23.36 32.08 4.18
C ILE A 112 -24.44 32.39 5.21
N ASP A 113 -24.59 31.54 6.22
CA ASP A 113 -25.63 31.68 7.25
C ASP A 113 -25.44 33.00 8.03
N SER A 114 -24.19 33.37 8.36
CA SER A 114 -23.88 34.67 9.02
C SER A 114 -24.13 35.90 8.14
N MET A 115 -24.14 35.74 6.82
CA MET A 115 -24.32 36.82 5.84
C MET A 115 -25.73 36.86 5.26
N SER A 116 -26.62 35.95 5.68
CA SER A 116 -27.94 35.72 5.08
C SER A 116 -28.89 36.92 5.15
N GLN A 117 -28.64 37.88 6.03
CA GLN A 117 -29.41 39.12 6.16
C GLN A 117 -28.88 40.31 5.32
N VAL A 118 -27.79 40.14 4.56
CA VAL A 118 -27.17 41.23 3.78
C VAL A 118 -27.32 40.98 2.27
N PRO A 119 -28.18 41.73 1.54
CA PRO A 119 -28.24 41.68 0.09
C PRO A 119 -26.96 42.34 -0.47
N SER A 120 -25.95 41.54 -0.77
CA SER A 120 -24.69 42.05 -1.31
C SER A 120 -24.09 41.14 -2.35
N ARG A 121 -23.37 41.72 -3.31
CA ARG A 121 -22.52 41.02 -4.30
C ARG A 121 -21.51 40.06 -3.65
N LYS A 122 -21.17 40.31 -2.38
CA LYS A 122 -20.31 39.44 -1.57
C LYS A 122 -21.01 38.13 -1.20
N LEU A 123 -22.32 38.17 -0.91
CA LEU A 123 -23.11 36.97 -0.60
C LEU A 123 -23.25 36.04 -1.82
N SER A 124 -23.44 36.60 -3.02
CA SER A 124 -23.54 35.79 -4.24
C SER A 124 -22.22 35.08 -4.57
N SER A 125 -21.07 35.75 -4.40
CA SER A 125 -19.75 35.13 -4.56
C SER A 125 -19.51 33.99 -3.56
N VAL A 126 -19.86 34.17 -2.29
CA VAL A 126 -19.70 33.10 -1.28
C VAL A 126 -20.61 31.90 -1.58
N LYS A 127 -21.84 32.14 -2.09
CA LYS A 127 -22.74 31.05 -2.51
C LYS A 127 -22.19 30.27 -3.71
N ALA A 128 -21.53 30.93 -4.66
CA ALA A 128 -20.90 30.27 -5.80
C ALA A 128 -19.76 29.34 -5.36
N ASN A 129 -18.87 29.85 -4.50
CA ASN A 129 -17.78 29.05 -3.93
C ASN A 129 -18.29 27.84 -3.13
N HIS A 130 -19.33 28.02 -2.32
CA HIS A 130 -19.97 26.92 -1.59
C HIS A 130 -20.46 25.81 -2.52
N GLU A 131 -21.05 26.17 -3.66
CA GLU A 131 -21.51 25.20 -4.65
C GLU A 131 -20.33 24.49 -5.34
N GLU A 132 -19.23 25.20 -5.58
CA GLU A 132 -17.99 24.60 -6.10
C GLU A 132 -17.42 23.55 -5.11
N VAL A 133 -17.31 23.91 -3.83
CA VAL A 133 -16.84 22.99 -2.77
C VAL A 133 -17.79 21.80 -2.63
N ARG A 134 -19.10 22.02 -2.75
CA ARG A 134 -20.11 20.95 -2.75
C ARG A 134 -19.89 19.95 -3.88
N GLN A 135 -19.71 20.44 -5.10
CA GLN A 135 -19.45 19.60 -6.27
C GLN A 135 -18.16 18.79 -6.12
N TYR A 136 -17.12 19.41 -5.55
CA TYR A 136 -15.88 18.71 -5.23
C TYR A 136 -16.11 17.59 -4.21
N CYS A 137 -16.83 17.88 -3.10
CA CYS A 137 -17.18 16.88 -2.09
C CYS A 137 -17.93 15.68 -2.71
N ASP A 138 -18.89 15.95 -3.60
CA ASP A 138 -19.64 14.91 -4.29
C ASP A 138 -18.77 14.06 -5.23
N ARG A 139 -17.78 14.67 -5.89
CA ARG A 139 -16.80 13.94 -6.71
C ARG A 139 -15.88 13.08 -5.84
N ALA A 140 -15.34 13.63 -4.76
CA ALA A 140 -14.48 12.90 -3.83
C ALA A 140 -15.22 11.70 -3.21
N ARG A 141 -16.48 11.89 -2.81
CA ARG A 141 -17.35 10.81 -2.29
C ARG A 141 -17.57 9.69 -3.32
N ARG A 142 -17.82 10.04 -4.59
CA ARG A 142 -17.96 9.05 -5.67
C ARG A 142 -16.67 8.27 -5.90
N ASN A 143 -15.51 8.94 -5.92
CA ASN A 143 -14.21 8.30 -6.08
C ASN A 143 -13.91 7.32 -4.93
N ALA A 144 -14.14 7.73 -3.68
CA ALA A 144 -13.99 6.85 -2.52
C ALA A 144 -14.93 5.64 -2.61
N SER A 145 -16.16 5.82 -3.05
CA SER A 145 -17.13 4.71 -3.24
C SER A 145 -16.66 3.74 -4.33
N TYR A 146 -16.12 4.25 -5.43
CA TYR A 146 -15.55 3.43 -6.50
C TYR A 146 -14.37 2.58 -6.00
N TYR A 147 -13.40 3.17 -5.30
CA TYR A 147 -12.26 2.42 -4.77
C TYR A 147 -12.66 1.44 -3.68
N ALA A 148 -13.65 1.76 -2.84
CA ALA A 148 -14.20 0.82 -1.86
C ALA A 148 -14.84 -0.39 -2.53
N SER A 149 -15.61 -0.20 -3.61
CA SER A 149 -16.18 -1.28 -4.40
C SER A 149 -15.09 -2.14 -5.06
N LYS A 150 -14.09 -1.51 -5.69
CA LYS A 150 -12.94 -2.18 -6.30
C LYS A 150 -12.14 -3.00 -5.29
N LEU A 151 -11.93 -2.46 -4.08
CA LEU A 151 -11.26 -3.15 -2.99
C LEU A 151 -12.07 -4.37 -2.51
N SER A 152 -13.39 -4.22 -2.39
CA SER A 152 -14.30 -5.32 -2.04
C SER A 152 -14.21 -6.47 -3.06
N HIS A 153 -14.20 -6.14 -4.36
CA HIS A 153 -14.02 -7.12 -5.42
C HIS A 153 -12.66 -7.85 -5.30
N LYS A 154 -11.57 -7.11 -5.08
CA LYS A 154 -10.23 -7.69 -4.89
C LYS A 154 -10.15 -8.60 -3.65
N ARG A 155 -10.80 -8.22 -2.55
CA ARG A 155 -10.90 -9.08 -1.35
C ARG A 155 -11.67 -10.38 -1.64
N LYS A 156 -12.72 -10.34 -2.47
CA LYS A 156 -13.44 -11.55 -2.90
C LYS A 156 -12.57 -12.45 -3.78
N GLU A 157 -11.81 -11.88 -4.73
CA GLU A 157 -10.84 -12.62 -5.55
C GLU A 157 -9.79 -13.32 -4.68
N ILE A 158 -9.16 -12.59 -3.77
CA ILE A 158 -8.15 -13.14 -2.83
C ILE A 158 -8.76 -14.30 -2.03
N ARG A 159 -9.97 -14.12 -1.48
CA ARG A 159 -10.65 -15.17 -0.72
C ARG A 159 -10.91 -16.41 -1.59
N LYS A 160 -11.30 -16.25 -2.85
CA LYS A 160 -11.52 -17.37 -3.78
C LYS A 160 -10.22 -18.14 -4.04
N LEU A 161 -9.12 -17.43 -4.27
CA LEU A 161 -7.81 -18.05 -4.45
C LEU A 161 -7.34 -18.78 -3.19
N THR A 162 -7.50 -18.16 -2.01
CA THR A 162 -7.18 -18.81 -0.73
C THR A 162 -8.00 -20.07 -0.51
N ARG A 163 -9.29 -20.09 -0.82
CA ARG A 163 -10.10 -21.32 -0.73
C ARG A 163 -9.59 -22.41 -1.66
N LYS A 164 -9.24 -22.07 -2.92
CA LYS A 164 -8.66 -23.05 -3.86
C LYS A 164 -7.36 -23.66 -3.31
N LEU A 165 -6.49 -22.82 -2.76
CA LEU A 165 -5.25 -23.27 -2.11
C LEU A 165 -5.57 -24.21 -0.94
N THR A 166 -6.50 -23.82 -0.05
CA THR A 166 -6.92 -24.65 1.09
C THR A 166 -7.52 -25.99 0.67
N SER A 167 -8.32 -26.02 -0.39
CA SER A 167 -8.89 -27.27 -0.91
C SER A 167 -7.84 -28.17 -1.56
N HIS A 168 -6.81 -27.60 -2.19
CA HIS A 168 -5.72 -28.35 -2.82
C HIS A 168 -4.77 -28.96 -1.79
N SER A 169 -4.40 -28.16 -0.78
CA SER A 169 -3.31 -28.46 0.14
C SER A 169 -3.66 -29.42 1.28
N SER A 170 -4.87 -30.00 1.30
CA SER A 170 -5.36 -30.95 2.32
C SER A 170 -4.81 -30.63 3.71
N PHE A 171 -5.26 -29.52 4.30
CA PHE A 171 -4.85 -29.13 5.65
C PHE A 171 -5.22 -30.23 6.65
N GLY A 172 -4.24 -31.01 7.11
CA GLY A 172 -4.34 -31.84 8.31
C GLY A 172 -4.88 -33.26 8.16
N ILE A 173 -4.90 -33.87 6.96
CA ILE A 173 -5.19 -35.32 6.84
C ILE A 173 -4.09 -35.97 6.02
N SER A 174 -3.25 -36.74 6.71
CA SER A 174 -2.35 -37.73 6.10
C SER A 174 -3.05 -39.08 6.23
N PRO A 175 -3.63 -39.65 5.15
CA PRO A 175 -4.32 -40.94 5.21
C PRO A 175 -3.35 -42.12 5.36
N ASP A 176 -2.07 -41.90 5.06
CA ASP A 176 -1.05 -42.93 5.01
C ASP A 176 0.30 -42.30 5.40
N GLY A 177 1.03 -42.94 6.31
CA GLY A 177 2.08 -42.34 7.15
C GLY A 177 3.38 -41.93 6.47
N GLY A 178 3.34 -41.07 5.44
CA GLY A 178 4.52 -40.61 4.71
C GLY A 178 4.73 -39.09 4.70
N GLU A 179 3.67 -38.28 4.67
CA GLU A 179 3.81 -36.82 4.56
C GLU A 179 3.24 -36.09 5.77
N THR A 180 4.10 -35.37 6.48
CA THR A 180 3.70 -34.43 7.53
C THR A 180 2.81 -33.33 6.93
N PRO A 181 1.70 -32.96 7.58
CA PRO A 181 0.87 -31.84 7.14
C PRO A 181 1.72 -30.59 6.91
N LYS A 182 1.63 -29.99 5.72
CA LYS A 182 2.38 -28.78 5.37
C LYS A 182 2.04 -27.67 6.37
N SER A 183 3.06 -27.11 7.03
CA SER A 183 2.83 -26.06 8.03
C SER A 183 2.35 -24.77 7.38
N VAL A 184 1.48 -24.03 8.08
CA VAL A 184 1.04 -22.67 7.69
C VAL A 184 2.25 -21.75 7.40
N TYR A 185 3.35 -21.97 8.11
CA TYR A 185 4.60 -21.20 7.97
C TYR A 185 5.23 -21.30 6.56
N VAL A 186 5.14 -22.45 5.89
CA VAL A 186 5.67 -22.64 4.52
C VAL A 186 4.90 -21.75 3.54
N TYR A 187 3.57 -21.73 3.64
CA TYR A 187 2.72 -20.88 2.80
C TYR A 187 3.02 -19.39 3.02
N GLU A 188 3.10 -18.97 4.27
CA GLU A 188 3.40 -17.57 4.61
C GLU A 188 4.77 -17.14 4.09
N SER A 189 5.78 -18.01 4.21
CA SER A 189 7.13 -17.77 3.72
C SER A 189 7.16 -17.62 2.19
N CYS A 190 6.52 -18.54 1.46
CA CYS A 190 6.43 -18.47 0.01
C CYS A 190 5.63 -17.23 -0.46
N LEU A 191 4.53 -16.92 0.23
CA LEU A 191 3.72 -15.73 -0.05
C LEU A 191 4.53 -14.45 0.15
N LYS A 192 5.31 -14.36 1.23
CA LYS A 192 6.19 -13.22 1.53
C LYS A 192 7.27 -13.08 0.46
N TYR A 193 7.86 -14.19 0.01
CA TYR A 193 8.82 -14.19 -1.09
C TYR A 193 8.22 -13.55 -2.35
N PHE A 194 7.07 -14.04 -2.81
CA PHE A 194 6.42 -13.50 -4.00
C PHE A 194 5.99 -12.05 -3.81
N TYR A 195 5.38 -11.71 -2.67
CA TYR A 195 4.95 -10.34 -2.39
C TYR A 195 6.12 -9.37 -2.45
N ASN A 196 7.26 -9.69 -1.83
CA ASN A 196 8.46 -8.84 -1.84
C ASN A 196 9.04 -8.72 -3.26
N ARG A 197 9.19 -9.84 -3.96
CA ARG A 197 9.72 -9.85 -5.34
C ARG A 197 8.84 -9.02 -6.28
N LEU A 198 7.53 -9.21 -6.23
CA LEU A 198 6.57 -8.49 -7.07
C LEU A 198 6.50 -7.01 -6.69
N SER A 199 6.65 -6.67 -5.41
CA SER A 199 6.68 -5.27 -4.95
C SER A 199 7.90 -4.51 -5.48
N GLN A 200 9.04 -5.18 -5.65
CA GLN A 200 10.27 -4.59 -6.22
C GLN A 200 10.19 -4.38 -7.73
N CYS A 201 9.43 -5.21 -8.45
CA CYS A 201 9.25 -5.08 -9.91
C CYS A 201 8.17 -4.09 -10.33
N LEU A 202 7.45 -3.49 -9.37
CA LEU A 202 6.49 -2.45 -9.70
C LEU A 202 7.23 -1.12 -9.87
N PRO A 203 7.06 -0.43 -11.01
CA PRO A 203 7.47 0.97 -11.08
C PRO A 203 6.72 1.74 -9.99
N GLN A 204 7.44 2.58 -9.26
CA GLN A 204 6.81 3.63 -8.46
C GLN A 204 6.02 4.48 -9.44
N SER A 205 4.68 4.38 -9.43
CA SER A 205 3.86 5.09 -10.40
C SER A 205 3.94 6.59 -10.14
N GLU A 206 4.56 7.29 -11.09
CA GLU A 206 4.09 8.52 -11.73
C GLU A 206 3.08 9.32 -10.90
N HIS A 207 3.61 10.15 -9.99
CA HIS A 207 2.89 11.31 -9.50
C HIS A 207 3.07 12.41 -10.55
N GLY A 208 2.21 12.43 -11.57
CA GLY A 208 2.40 13.37 -12.67
C GLY A 208 1.33 13.30 -13.77
N ALA A 209 0.08 13.01 -13.45
CA ALA A 209 -1.01 13.32 -14.36
C ALA A 209 -1.68 14.60 -13.87
N THR A 210 -1.04 15.72 -14.17
CA THR A 210 -1.64 17.06 -14.14
C THR A 210 -2.92 16.99 -14.97
N PHE A 211 -4.05 17.30 -14.34
CA PHE A 211 -5.30 17.58 -15.03
C PHE A 211 -5.03 18.71 -16.03
N GLN A 212 -4.88 18.40 -17.32
CA GLN A 212 -4.95 19.41 -18.35
C GLN A 212 -6.42 19.78 -18.56
N ASP A 213 -6.69 21.02 -18.19
CA ASP A 213 -7.88 21.78 -18.49
C ASP A 213 -8.15 21.77 -20.00
N SER A 214 -9.34 21.32 -20.38
CA SER A 214 -9.77 21.30 -21.78
C SER A 214 -10.23 22.71 -22.13
N GLY A 215 -9.32 23.49 -22.70
CA GLY A 215 -9.60 24.79 -23.30
C GLY A 215 -10.69 24.68 -24.36
N VAL A 216 -11.84 25.30 -24.08
CA VAL A 216 -12.90 25.57 -25.03
C VAL A 216 -12.39 26.58 -26.06
N GLN A 217 -12.15 26.15 -27.29
CA GLN A 217 -12.04 27.06 -28.43
C GLN A 217 -13.44 27.61 -28.74
N GLN A 218 -13.66 28.89 -28.44
CA GLN A 218 -14.73 29.66 -29.08
C GLN A 218 -14.23 30.14 -30.44
N GLN A 219 -14.94 29.72 -31.48
CA GLN A 219 -14.81 30.16 -32.86
C GLN A 219 -15.45 31.56 -33.00
N PRO A 220 -14.83 32.53 -33.69
CA PRO A 220 -15.46 33.82 -33.95
C PRO A 220 -16.41 33.71 -35.16
N SER A 221 -17.69 34.02 -34.94
CA SER A 221 -18.65 34.23 -36.02
C SER A 221 -18.44 35.62 -36.61
N GLN A 222 -18.05 35.68 -37.88
CA GLN A 222 -18.23 36.85 -38.73
C GLN A 222 -19.64 36.82 -39.33
N SER A 223 -20.39 37.90 -39.13
CA SER A 223 -21.24 38.57 -40.13
C SER A 223 -21.81 39.85 -39.53
#